data_AF-A0A3M0WV03-F1
#
_entry.id   AF-A0A3M0WV03-F1
#
_cell.length_a   1.000
_cell.length_b   1.000
_cell.length_c   1.000
_cell.angle_alpha   90.00
_cell.angle_beta   90.00
_cell.angle_gamma   90.00
#
_symmetry.space_group_name_H-M   'P 1'
#
loop_
_entity.id
_entity.type
_entity.pdbx_description
1 polymer ?
#
loop_
_entity_poly.entity_id
_entity_poly.type
_entity_poly.pdbx_seq_one_letter_code
_entity_poly.pdbx_strand_id
1 'polypeptide(L)'
;MFGPNTLEYEDQILNLDKTLSDLFHFIDKEIGLENVLIVLSADHGVCETPEYLIENGVSSGVLSTKLIVQKLNEFGRDKLNLDFDVVKHTVPPYIYLNEKQIVSSGLDLAKVEHLLSDEAEKINGVYRVYCSVDIEEEKLPEDEMSQKVKRAYYKGRSGNLYIINDKYWYLAWNPETRKNAATHGSPWEYDTFVPLIFVGPGISNHSSNELVGPQDIATTVANYLGITPPEDSVGKNLLK
;
A
#
# COMPACT_ATOMS: atom_id res chain seq x y z
N MET A 1 8.96 15.43 3.87
CA MET A 1 7.50 15.53 3.75
C MET A 1 6.95 15.65 5.16
N PHE A 2 6.08 16.64 5.40
CA PHE A 2 5.42 16.87 6.69
C PHE A 2 4.31 15.82 6.92
N GLY A 3 3.78 15.76 8.14
CA GLY A 3 2.66 14.87 8.48
C GLY A 3 1.29 15.44 8.09
N PRO A 4 0.22 14.64 8.11
CA PRO A 4 -1.15 15.11 7.83
C PRO A 4 -1.64 16.15 8.85
N ASN A 5 -1.19 16.06 10.10
CA ASN A 5 -1.55 16.97 11.18
C ASN A 5 -0.74 18.29 11.25
N THR A 6 -0.13 18.75 10.16
CA THR A 6 0.67 19.99 10.18
C THR A 6 0.00 21.14 9.43
N LEU A 7 0.41 22.38 9.76
CA LEU A 7 -0.06 23.59 9.05
C LEU A 7 0.36 23.58 7.58
N GLU A 8 1.49 22.95 7.24
CA GLU A 8 1.89 22.78 5.84
C GLU A 8 0.92 21.89 5.06
N TYR A 9 0.38 20.83 5.69
CA TYR A 9 -0.63 19.99 5.05
C TYR A 9 -1.98 20.72 4.94
N GLU A 10 -2.40 21.43 5.98
CA GLU A 10 -3.61 22.27 5.95
C GLU A 10 -3.54 23.32 4.82
N ASP A 11 -2.44 24.08 4.75
CA ASP A 11 -2.23 25.08 3.69
C ASP A 11 -2.20 24.42 2.30
N GLN A 12 -1.61 23.24 2.17
CA GLN A 12 -1.62 22.49 0.91
C GLN A 12 -3.05 22.11 0.48
N ILE A 13 -3.90 21.67 1.41
CA ILE A 13 -5.30 21.34 1.11
C ILE A 13 -6.11 22.59 0.74
N LEU A 14 -5.91 23.72 1.43
CA LEU A 14 -6.55 24.99 1.08
C LEU A 14 -6.15 25.49 -0.31
N ASN A 15 -4.86 25.36 -0.66
CA ASN A 15 -4.38 25.70 -1.99
C ASN A 15 -4.91 24.74 -3.06
N LEU A 16 -5.04 23.45 -2.74
CA LEU A 16 -5.63 22.46 -3.64
C LEU A 16 -7.10 22.78 -3.93
N ASP A 17 -7.89 23.07 -2.90
CA ASP A 17 -9.31 23.46 -3.04
C ASP A 17 -9.46 24.67 -3.97
N LYS A 18 -8.68 25.73 -3.72
CA LYS A 18 -8.68 26.91 -4.58
C LYS A 18 -8.25 26.59 -6.01
N THR A 19 -7.21 25.78 -6.19
CA THR A 19 -6.71 25.39 -7.51
C THR A 19 -7.74 24.58 -8.29
N LEU A 20 -8.45 23.66 -7.63
CA LEU A 20 -9.53 22.89 -8.24
C LEU A 20 -10.71 23.80 -8.61
N SER A 21 -11.08 24.74 -7.73
CA SER A 21 -12.10 25.75 -8.04
C SER A 21 -11.72 26.55 -9.29
N ASP A 22 -10.50 27.09 -9.37
CA ASP A 22 -10.02 27.85 -10.53
C ASP A 22 -10.01 27.00 -11.81
N LEU A 23 -9.59 25.73 -11.71
CA LEU A 23 -9.62 24.77 -12.81
C LEU A 23 -11.05 24.52 -13.31
N PHE A 24 -12.01 24.30 -12.41
CA PHE A 24 -13.40 24.03 -12.79
C PHE A 24 -14.07 25.26 -13.39
N HIS A 25 -13.80 26.48 -12.89
CA HIS A 25 -14.26 27.71 -13.52
C HIS A 25 -13.70 27.90 -14.92
N PHE A 26 -12.42 27.57 -15.13
CA PHE A 26 -11.81 27.62 -16.45
C PHE A 26 -12.48 26.62 -17.41
N ILE A 27 -12.68 25.36 -16.97
CA ILE A 27 -13.36 24.34 -17.76
C ILE A 27 -14.79 24.75 -18.09
N ASP A 28 -15.53 25.29 -17.13
CA ASP A 28 -16.91 25.77 -17.34
C ASP A 28 -16.96 26.87 -18.40
N LYS A 29 -16.03 27.82 -18.35
CA LYS A 29 -15.96 28.91 -19.32
C LYS A 29 -15.63 28.44 -20.74
N GLU A 30 -14.69 27.50 -20.88
CA GLU A 30 -14.17 27.08 -22.20
C GLU A 30 -14.98 25.93 -22.82
N ILE A 31 -15.59 25.06 -22.01
CA ILE A 31 -16.25 23.82 -22.44
C ILE A 31 -17.70 23.72 -21.93
N GLY A 32 -17.99 24.27 -20.74
CA GLY A 32 -19.24 24.08 -20.01
C GLY A 32 -19.20 22.80 -19.18
N LEU A 33 -19.44 22.90 -17.86
CA LEU A 33 -19.44 21.73 -16.97
C LEU A 33 -20.56 20.73 -17.29
N GLU A 34 -21.61 21.16 -18.00
CA GLU A 34 -22.65 20.29 -18.54
C GLU A 34 -22.16 19.33 -19.63
N ASN A 35 -20.89 19.45 -20.06
CA ASN A 35 -20.25 18.59 -21.06
C ASN A 35 -19.06 17.79 -20.47
N VAL A 36 -18.86 17.81 -19.15
CA VAL A 36 -17.66 17.25 -18.50
C VAL A 36 -18.02 16.28 -17.38
N LEU A 37 -17.38 15.10 -17.40
CA LEU A 37 -17.34 14.20 -16.26
C LEU A 37 -16.05 14.43 -15.48
N ILE A 38 -16.19 14.74 -14.19
CA ILE A 38 -15.10 14.86 -13.23
C ILE A 38 -15.12 13.63 -12.33
N VAL A 39 -13.98 12.96 -12.21
CA VAL A 39 -13.75 11.88 -11.25
C VAL A 39 -12.56 12.27 -10.39
N LEU A 40 -12.78 12.40 -9.08
CA LEU A 40 -11.75 12.74 -8.11
C LEU A 40 -11.59 11.60 -7.11
N SER A 41 -10.34 11.20 -6.89
CA SER A 41 -9.96 10.18 -5.91
C SER A 41 -8.53 10.42 -5.44
N ALA A 42 -7.98 9.50 -4.65
CA ALA A 42 -6.57 9.45 -4.29
C ALA A 42 -6.03 8.05 -4.63
N ASP A 43 -4.73 7.97 -4.90
CA ASP A 43 -4.02 6.70 -5.08
C ASP A 43 -3.84 5.93 -3.77
N HIS A 44 -3.73 6.66 -2.66
CA HIS A 44 -3.71 6.12 -1.30
C HIS A 44 -4.04 7.20 -0.26
N GLY A 45 -4.25 6.77 0.98
CA GLY A 45 -4.29 7.62 2.16
C GLY A 45 -2.90 7.83 2.77
N VAL A 46 -2.87 8.22 4.04
CA VAL A 46 -1.63 8.39 4.81
C VAL A 46 -1.92 8.31 6.31
N CYS A 47 -1.00 7.73 7.07
CA CYS A 47 -1.05 7.73 8.54
C CYS A 47 -0.53 9.04 9.14
N GLU A 48 -1.00 9.36 10.34
CA GLU A 48 -0.35 10.38 11.16
C GLU A 48 1.08 10.01 11.53
N THR A 49 1.88 11.03 11.84
CA THR A 49 3.29 10.82 12.22
C THR A 49 3.38 10.04 13.54
N PRO A 50 4.43 9.22 13.71
CA PRO A 50 4.64 8.52 14.96
C PRO A 50 4.73 9.43 16.18
N GLU A 51 5.39 10.58 16.05
CA GLU A 51 5.55 11.53 17.15
C GLU A 51 4.19 12.09 17.60
N TYR A 52 3.33 12.48 16.66
CA TYR A 52 1.99 12.98 16.98
C TYR A 52 1.15 11.89 17.68
N LEU A 53 1.21 10.66 17.18
CA LEU A 53 0.46 9.55 17.76
C LEU A 53 0.93 9.21 19.18
N ILE A 54 2.25 9.20 19.42
CA ILE A 54 2.83 8.97 20.75
C ILE A 54 2.39 10.06 21.73
N GLU A 55 2.44 11.33 21.33
CA GLU A 55 1.98 12.46 22.14
C GLU A 55 0.48 12.35 22.51
N ASN A 56 -0.30 11.68 21.66
CA ASN A 56 -1.73 11.41 21.87
C ASN A 56 -2.02 10.01 22.45
N GLY A 57 -1.01 9.33 23.00
CA GLY A 57 -1.19 8.05 23.73
C GLY A 57 -1.40 6.82 22.84
N VAL A 58 -1.10 6.92 21.55
CA VAL A 58 -1.16 5.81 20.59
C VAL A 58 0.24 5.24 20.38
N SER A 59 0.39 3.93 20.55
CA SER A 59 1.65 3.24 20.24
C SER A 59 1.94 3.33 18.74
N SER A 60 3.11 3.86 18.39
CA SER A 60 3.55 4.06 17.01
C SER A 60 5.08 4.04 16.93
N GLY A 61 5.62 3.90 15.73
CA GLY A 61 7.05 3.89 15.50
C GLY A 61 7.45 3.73 14.04
N VAL A 62 8.75 3.65 13.83
CA VAL A 62 9.37 3.49 12.50
C VAL A 62 10.02 2.12 12.42
N LEU A 63 9.49 1.25 11.55
CA LEU A 63 10.07 -0.05 11.26
C LEU A 63 11.15 0.11 10.18
N SER A 64 12.39 -0.18 10.52
CA SER A 64 13.52 -0.04 9.59
C SER A 64 13.70 -1.29 8.73
N THR A 65 13.60 -1.14 7.40
CA THR A 65 13.91 -2.23 6.46
C THR A 65 15.35 -2.73 6.63
N LYS A 66 16.29 -1.84 6.95
CA LYS A 66 17.70 -2.18 7.22
C LYS A 66 17.84 -3.13 8.42
N LEU A 67 17.05 -2.90 9.48
CA LEU A 67 17.04 -3.78 10.66
C LEU A 67 16.52 -5.17 10.30
N ILE A 68 15.46 -5.26 9.51
CA ILE A 68 14.91 -6.54 9.03
C ILE A 68 15.98 -7.29 8.24
N VAL A 69 16.59 -6.65 7.24
CA VAL A 69 17.66 -7.25 6.42
C VAL A 69 18.80 -7.77 7.29
N GLN A 70 19.26 -6.96 8.25
CA GLN A 70 20.30 -7.37 9.18
C GLN A 70 19.91 -8.64 9.95
N LYS A 71 18.70 -8.67 10.54
CA LYS A 71 18.22 -9.80 11.34
C LYS A 71 18.06 -11.07 10.52
N LEU A 72 17.52 -10.97 9.30
CA LEU A 72 17.37 -12.12 8.41
C LEU A 72 18.73 -12.67 7.96
N ASN A 73 19.69 -11.80 7.64
CA ASN A 73 21.04 -12.22 7.28
C ASN A 73 21.81 -12.83 8.47
N GLU A 74 21.65 -12.28 9.68
CA GLU A 74 22.17 -12.89 10.93
C GLU A 74 21.60 -14.30 11.12
N PHE A 75 20.28 -14.46 11.00
CA PHE A 75 19.62 -15.76 11.11
C PHE A 75 20.10 -16.76 10.04
N GLY A 76 20.24 -16.31 8.79
CA GLY A 76 20.77 -17.13 7.70
C GLY A 76 22.16 -17.70 7.98
N ARG A 77 23.06 -16.87 8.54
CA ARG A 77 24.40 -17.33 8.95
C ARG A 77 24.32 -18.28 10.15
N ASP A 78 23.64 -17.87 11.21
CA ASP A 78 23.73 -18.54 12.51
C ASP A 78 22.88 -19.81 12.61
N LYS A 79 21.75 -19.86 11.88
CA LYS A 79 20.76 -20.95 11.97
C LYS A 79 20.68 -21.80 10.71
N LEU A 80 20.98 -21.24 9.54
CA LEU A 80 20.96 -21.95 8.26
C LEU A 80 22.37 -22.30 7.76
N ASN A 81 23.43 -21.87 8.46
CA ASN A 81 24.83 -22.11 8.12
C ASN A 81 25.18 -21.67 6.70
N LEU A 82 24.66 -20.51 6.28
CA LEU A 82 24.93 -19.92 4.97
C LEU A 82 26.11 -18.96 5.05
N ASP A 83 27.00 -19.01 4.06
CA ASP A 83 28.18 -18.15 3.93
C ASP A 83 27.91 -16.88 3.10
N PHE A 84 26.64 -16.62 2.77
CA PHE A 84 26.16 -15.46 2.03
C PHE A 84 24.94 -14.83 2.73
N ASP A 85 24.60 -13.61 2.34
CA ASP A 85 23.39 -12.93 2.81
C ASP A 85 22.14 -13.56 2.20
N VAL A 86 21.19 -14.01 3.01
CA VAL A 86 19.93 -14.60 2.51
C VAL A 86 19.07 -13.60 1.76
N VAL A 87 19.13 -12.32 2.15
CA VAL A 87 18.42 -11.24 1.48
C VAL A 87 19.26 -10.72 0.31
N LYS A 88 18.67 -10.75 -0.88
CA LYS A 88 19.28 -10.22 -2.11
C LYS A 88 19.10 -8.71 -2.24
N HIS A 89 17.88 -8.23 -2.02
CA HIS A 89 17.54 -6.81 -2.02
C HIS A 89 16.15 -6.60 -1.42
N THR A 90 15.75 -5.34 -1.26
CA THR A 90 14.44 -4.95 -0.73
C THR A 90 13.79 -3.89 -1.60
N VAL A 91 12.48 -4.03 -1.79
CA VAL A 91 11.60 -2.99 -2.35
C VAL A 91 10.34 -3.04 -1.48
N PRO A 92 10.20 -2.15 -0.48
CA PRO A 92 9.08 -2.21 0.45
C PRO A 92 7.71 -2.34 -0.26
N PRO A 93 6.80 -3.19 0.24
CA PRO A 93 6.91 -3.97 1.48
C PRO A 93 7.63 -5.33 1.32
N TYR A 94 8.22 -5.61 0.15
CA TYR A 94 8.79 -6.91 -0.18
C TYR A 94 10.28 -7.04 0.17
N ILE A 95 10.64 -8.23 0.67
CA ILE A 95 12.02 -8.74 0.77
C ILE A 95 12.24 -9.79 -0.32
N TYR A 96 13.35 -9.69 -1.03
CA TYR A 96 13.74 -10.63 -2.09
C TYR A 96 14.93 -11.46 -1.61
N LEU A 97 14.85 -12.78 -1.73
CA LEU A 97 15.87 -13.71 -1.25
C LEU A 97 16.87 -14.08 -2.35
N ASN A 98 18.05 -14.55 -1.94
CA ASN A 98 19.04 -15.15 -2.82
C ASN A 98 18.66 -16.61 -3.16
N GLU A 99 17.49 -16.80 -3.79
CA GLU A 99 16.86 -18.11 -4.05
C GLU A 99 17.83 -19.13 -4.67
N LYS A 100 18.61 -18.72 -5.68
CA LYS A 100 19.57 -19.61 -6.35
C LYS A 100 20.65 -20.12 -5.40
N GLN A 101 21.15 -19.28 -4.50
CA GLN A 101 22.18 -19.68 -3.54
C GLN A 101 21.58 -20.55 -2.45
N ILE A 102 20.38 -20.21 -1.94
CA ILE A 102 19.64 -21.01 -0.95
C ILE A 102 19.44 -22.45 -1.46
N VAL A 103 18.92 -22.61 -2.68
CA VAL A 103 18.69 -23.92 -3.29
C VAL A 103 20.01 -24.65 -3.56
N SER A 104 21.07 -23.94 -4.00
CA SER A 104 22.39 -24.54 -4.24
C SER A 104 23.06 -25.05 -2.96
N SER A 105 22.71 -24.48 -1.80
CA SER A 105 23.12 -24.97 -0.47
C SER A 105 22.31 -26.18 0.01
N GLY A 106 21.40 -26.71 -0.82
CA GLY A 106 20.58 -27.88 -0.51
C GLY A 106 19.38 -27.60 0.41
N LEU A 107 19.04 -26.32 0.62
CA LEU A 107 17.88 -25.93 1.41
C LEU A 107 16.62 -25.84 0.56
N ASP A 108 15.48 -26.17 1.16
CA ASP A 108 14.16 -26.00 0.57
C ASP A 108 13.71 -24.54 0.70
N LEU A 109 13.40 -23.88 -0.42
CA LEU A 109 13.08 -22.46 -0.44
C LEU A 109 11.83 -22.13 0.38
N ALA A 110 10.77 -22.95 0.29
CA ALA A 110 9.54 -22.73 1.05
C ALA A 110 9.80 -22.79 2.56
N LYS A 111 10.54 -23.80 3.03
CA LYS A 111 10.96 -23.87 4.44
C LYS A 111 11.79 -22.66 4.86
N VAL A 112 12.67 -22.16 4.00
CA VAL A 112 13.48 -20.96 4.29
C VAL A 112 12.60 -19.71 4.36
N GLU A 113 11.63 -19.53 3.46
CA GLU A 113 10.67 -18.43 3.54
C GLU A 113 9.92 -18.43 4.87
N HIS A 114 9.39 -19.58 5.31
CA HIS A 114 8.71 -19.69 6.60
C HIS A 114 9.63 -19.39 7.79
N LEU A 115 10.84 -19.95 7.82
CA LEU A 115 11.79 -19.69 8.92
C LEU A 115 12.19 -18.22 9.01
N LEU A 116 12.37 -17.54 7.86
CA LEU A 116 12.67 -16.12 7.82
C LEU A 116 11.45 -15.27 8.15
N SER A 117 10.24 -15.70 7.77
CA SER A 117 8.98 -15.08 8.18
C SER A 117 8.83 -15.09 9.70
N ASP A 118 8.99 -16.27 10.33
CA ASP A 118 8.94 -16.43 11.79
C ASP A 118 9.99 -15.57 12.50
N GLU A 119 11.18 -15.41 11.91
CA GLU A 119 12.22 -14.56 12.47
C GLU A 119 11.89 -13.07 12.32
N ALA A 120 11.36 -12.66 11.17
CA ALA A 120 10.94 -11.27 10.93
C ALA A 120 9.82 -10.85 11.87
N GLU A 121 8.85 -11.73 12.17
CA GLU A 121 7.74 -11.44 13.08
C GLU A 121 8.17 -11.23 14.55
N LYS A 122 9.41 -11.60 14.93
CA LYS A 122 9.96 -11.29 16.25
C LYS A 122 10.46 -9.85 16.38
N ILE A 123 10.57 -9.13 15.25
CA ILE A 123 11.06 -7.75 15.23
C ILE A 123 9.93 -6.82 15.66
N ASN A 124 10.17 -6.04 16.70
CA ASN A 124 9.19 -5.05 17.18
C ASN A 124 8.76 -4.10 16.05
N GLY A 125 7.44 -3.93 15.89
CA GLY A 125 6.86 -3.15 14.79
C GLY A 125 6.49 -3.97 13.57
N VAL A 126 6.78 -5.28 13.52
CA VAL A 126 6.26 -6.21 12.50
C VAL A 126 4.98 -6.85 13.04
N TYR A 127 3.88 -6.68 12.31
CA TYR A 127 2.59 -7.27 12.64
C TYR A 127 2.47 -8.71 12.13
N ARG A 128 2.83 -8.91 10.86
CA ARG A 128 2.70 -10.18 10.15
C ARG A 128 3.60 -10.20 8.93
N VAL A 129 4.08 -11.38 8.55
CA VAL A 129 4.79 -11.60 7.30
C VAL A 129 4.09 -12.69 6.49
N TYR A 130 3.91 -12.45 5.19
CA TYR A 130 3.38 -13.45 4.27
C TYR A 130 4.48 -13.97 3.35
N CYS A 131 4.60 -15.30 3.26
CA CYS A 131 5.50 -15.95 2.33
C CYS A 131 4.86 -16.06 0.94
N SER A 132 5.65 -15.80 -0.10
CA SER A 132 5.20 -15.88 -1.48
C SER A 132 4.70 -17.28 -1.85
N VAL A 133 5.33 -18.32 -1.28
CA VAL A 133 4.91 -19.72 -1.47
C VAL A 133 3.48 -19.96 -0.98
N ASP A 134 3.06 -19.34 0.12
CA ASP A 134 1.69 -19.50 0.64
C ASP A 134 0.66 -18.76 -0.23
N ILE A 135 1.06 -17.64 -0.82
CA ILE A 135 0.21 -16.90 -1.76
C ILE A 135 0.01 -17.72 -3.04
N GLU A 136 1.10 -18.28 -3.59
CA GLU A 136 1.08 -19.07 -4.82
C GLU A 136 0.35 -20.41 -4.66
N GLU A 137 0.44 -21.03 -3.49
CA GLU A 137 -0.21 -22.31 -3.19
C GLU A 137 -1.63 -22.16 -2.61
N GLU A 138 -2.15 -20.92 -2.59
CA GLU A 138 -3.49 -20.58 -2.06
C GLU A 138 -3.72 -21.04 -0.61
N LYS A 139 -2.70 -20.88 0.24
CA LYS A 139 -2.72 -21.28 1.66
C LYS A 139 -3.01 -20.15 2.64
N LEU A 140 -3.18 -18.93 2.14
CA LEU A 140 -3.51 -17.80 3.01
C LEU A 140 -4.87 -17.99 3.70
N PRO A 141 -5.05 -17.50 4.94
CA PRO A 141 -6.36 -17.47 5.57
C PRO A 141 -7.37 -16.63 4.78
N GLU A 142 -8.66 -16.97 4.91
CA GLU A 142 -9.76 -16.22 4.29
C GLU A 142 -10.16 -14.98 5.12
N ASP A 143 -9.18 -14.09 5.35
CA ASP A 143 -9.37 -12.82 6.04
C ASP A 143 -9.08 -11.60 5.14
N GLU A 144 -9.60 -10.43 5.49
CA GLU A 144 -9.48 -9.21 4.68
C GLU A 144 -8.03 -8.81 4.40
N MET A 145 -7.14 -9.00 5.37
CA MET A 145 -5.71 -8.66 5.25
C MET A 145 -5.04 -9.58 4.22
N SER A 146 -5.29 -10.88 4.35
CA SER A 146 -4.80 -11.90 3.41
C SER A 146 -5.29 -11.62 1.98
N GLN A 147 -6.55 -11.21 1.82
CA GLN A 147 -7.11 -10.85 0.52
C GLN A 147 -6.50 -9.56 -0.06
N LYS A 148 -6.17 -8.56 0.77
CA LYS A 148 -5.42 -7.36 0.33
C LYS A 148 -4.03 -7.73 -0.19
N VAL A 149 -3.31 -8.60 0.54
CA VAL A 149 -1.97 -9.07 0.13
C VAL A 149 -2.03 -9.90 -1.14
N LYS A 150 -3.01 -10.81 -1.28
CA LYS A 150 -3.21 -11.59 -2.51
C LYS A 150 -3.42 -10.70 -3.73
N ARG A 151 -4.21 -9.61 -3.61
CA ARG A 151 -4.41 -8.64 -4.69
C ARG A 151 -3.16 -7.82 -5.04
N ALA A 152 -2.26 -7.61 -4.07
CA ALA A 152 -1.01 -6.88 -4.27
C ALA A 152 0.15 -7.75 -4.79
N TYR A 153 -0.07 -9.05 -4.94
CA TYR A 153 0.96 -10.00 -5.35
C TYR A 153 0.93 -10.28 -6.86
N TYR A 154 2.10 -10.29 -7.49
CA TYR A 154 2.28 -10.73 -8.86
C TYR A 154 3.50 -11.62 -8.99
N LYS A 155 3.29 -12.86 -9.46
CA LYS A 155 4.35 -13.86 -9.62
C LYS A 155 5.46 -13.34 -10.53
N GLY A 156 6.70 -13.41 -10.05
CA GLY A 156 7.88 -12.93 -10.78
C GLY A 156 8.15 -11.42 -10.71
N ARG A 157 7.30 -10.65 -10.03
CA ARG A 157 7.55 -9.22 -9.72
C ARG A 157 7.56 -8.94 -8.21
N SER A 158 6.70 -9.60 -7.46
CA SER A 158 6.67 -9.55 -6.00
C SER A 158 7.83 -10.33 -5.39
N GLY A 159 8.29 -9.90 -4.21
CA GLY A 159 9.33 -10.59 -3.46
C GLY A 159 8.79 -11.78 -2.65
N ASN A 160 9.73 -12.47 -2.00
CA ASN A 160 9.48 -13.71 -1.25
C ASN A 160 8.73 -13.47 0.06
N LEU A 161 9.02 -12.37 0.76
CA LEU A 161 8.35 -12.03 2.03
C LEU A 161 7.66 -10.68 1.89
N TYR A 162 6.36 -10.63 2.14
CA TYR A 162 5.58 -9.39 2.26
C TYR A 162 5.51 -8.99 3.74
N ILE A 163 6.13 -7.86 4.09
CA ILE A 163 6.15 -7.37 5.48
C ILE A 163 4.96 -6.45 5.74
N ILE A 164 4.15 -6.75 6.75
CA ILE A 164 3.17 -5.82 7.31
C ILE A 164 3.72 -5.27 8.61
N ASN A 165 3.89 -3.95 8.67
CA ASN A 165 4.18 -3.26 9.92
C ASN A 165 2.96 -3.21 10.85
N ASP A 166 3.18 -3.06 12.15
CA ASP A 166 2.14 -2.79 13.14
C ASP A 166 1.29 -1.59 12.74
N LYS A 167 0.01 -1.62 13.15
CA LYS A 167 -0.90 -0.51 12.90
C LYS A 167 -0.29 0.76 13.49
N TYR A 168 -0.33 1.85 12.73
CA TYR A 168 0.28 3.14 13.07
C TYR A 168 1.80 3.19 13.03
N TRP A 169 2.48 2.09 12.76
CA TRP A 169 3.88 2.13 12.38
C TRP A 169 3.99 2.40 10.89
N TYR A 170 5.17 2.79 10.43
CA TYR A 170 5.45 2.78 9.00
C TYR A 170 6.78 2.11 8.69
N LEU A 171 6.83 1.44 7.53
CA LEU A 171 8.01 0.76 7.04
C LEU A 171 8.93 1.76 6.31
N ALA A 172 10.01 2.17 6.98
CA ALA A 172 11.01 3.03 6.40
C ALA A 172 12.02 2.22 5.59
N TRP A 173 12.25 2.62 4.33
CA TRP A 173 13.30 2.03 3.52
C TRP A 173 14.70 2.31 4.11
N ASN A 174 15.02 3.59 4.36
CA ASN A 174 16.30 4.00 4.93
C ASN A 174 16.12 5.24 5.83
N PRO A 175 15.67 5.06 7.08
CA PRO A 175 15.29 6.18 7.96
C PRO A 175 16.47 7.08 8.35
N GLU A 176 17.72 6.56 8.29
CA GLU A 176 18.93 7.34 8.58
C GLU A 176 19.22 8.40 7.50
N THR A 177 18.83 8.14 6.24
CA THR A 177 19.13 9.01 5.09
C THR A 177 17.88 9.65 4.47
N ARG A 178 16.69 9.07 4.69
CA ARG A 178 15.39 9.58 4.25
C ARG A 178 14.53 9.88 5.47
N LYS A 179 14.61 11.12 5.94
CA LYS A 179 13.82 11.63 7.06
C LYS A 179 12.43 12.07 6.58
N ASN A 180 11.55 11.10 6.32
CA ASN A 180 10.13 11.37 6.12
C ASN A 180 9.43 11.37 7.48
N ALA A 181 8.56 12.34 7.74
CA ALA A 181 7.78 12.37 8.97
C ALA A 181 6.65 11.31 8.97
N ALA A 182 6.08 11.05 7.79
CA ALA A 182 5.09 10.02 7.55
C ALA A 182 5.29 9.39 6.15
N THR A 183 4.70 8.23 5.93
CA THR A 183 4.61 7.56 4.62
C THR A 183 3.36 6.68 4.60
N HIS A 184 3.15 5.99 3.47
CA HIS A 184 2.00 5.15 3.17
C HIS A 184 2.49 3.82 2.59
N GLY A 185 1.57 2.91 2.29
CA GLY A 185 1.84 1.63 1.64
C GLY A 185 1.60 0.42 2.54
N SER A 186 1.10 0.64 3.76
CA SER A 186 0.57 -0.43 4.58
C SER A 186 -0.86 -0.81 4.14
N PRO A 187 -1.30 -2.05 4.41
CA PRO A 187 -2.67 -2.48 4.08
C PRO A 187 -3.73 -1.99 5.11
N TRP A 188 -3.33 -1.13 6.05
CA TRP A 188 -4.23 -0.57 7.04
C TRP A 188 -5.18 0.46 6.42
N GLU A 189 -6.30 0.68 7.10
CA GLU A 189 -7.38 1.53 6.58
C GLU A 189 -6.95 2.96 6.30
N TYR A 190 -6.10 3.57 7.13
CA TYR A 190 -5.61 4.93 6.93
C TYR A 190 -4.82 5.11 5.62
N ASP A 191 -4.25 4.05 5.05
CA ASP A 191 -3.54 4.08 3.77
C ASP A 191 -4.43 3.65 2.59
N THR A 192 -5.53 2.93 2.86
CA THR A 192 -6.37 2.31 1.82
C THR A 192 -7.72 3.01 1.65
N PHE A 193 -8.14 3.82 2.62
CA PHE A 193 -9.36 4.60 2.57
C PHE A 193 -9.12 5.91 1.80
N VAL A 194 -9.72 6.01 0.61
CA VAL A 194 -9.60 7.16 -0.28
C VAL A 194 -10.97 7.68 -0.70
N PRO A 195 -11.12 8.99 -0.94
CA PRO A 195 -12.37 9.52 -1.47
C PRO A 195 -12.61 8.99 -2.89
N LEU A 196 -13.88 8.86 -3.27
CA LEU A 196 -14.27 8.58 -4.64
C LEU A 196 -15.49 9.44 -4.99
N ILE A 197 -15.29 10.44 -5.84
CA ILE A 197 -16.27 11.48 -6.15
C ILE A 197 -16.47 11.51 -7.66
N PHE A 198 -17.74 11.42 -8.09
CA PHE A 198 -18.16 11.59 -9.47
C PHE A 198 -19.06 12.83 -9.58
N VAL A 199 -18.73 13.74 -10.47
CA VAL A 199 -19.52 14.94 -10.78
C VAL A 199 -19.67 15.06 -12.29
N GLY A 200 -20.90 15.21 -12.78
CA GLY A 200 -21.13 15.38 -14.19
C GLY A 200 -22.61 15.33 -14.58
N PRO A 201 -22.92 15.53 -15.87
CA PRO A 201 -24.27 15.53 -16.40
C PRO A 201 -25.02 14.23 -16.08
N GLY A 202 -26.27 14.35 -15.64
CA GLY A 202 -27.12 13.20 -15.32
C GLY A 202 -26.78 12.49 -14.01
N ILE A 203 -25.73 12.89 -13.29
CA ILE A 203 -25.39 12.35 -11.97
C ILE A 203 -26.14 13.15 -10.90
N SER A 204 -27.03 12.49 -10.16
CA SER A 204 -27.74 13.11 -9.03
C SER A 204 -26.83 13.21 -7.81
N ASN A 205 -26.98 14.30 -7.04
CA ASN A 205 -26.29 14.44 -5.75
C ASN A 205 -26.71 13.32 -4.78
N HIS A 206 -25.74 12.51 -4.36
CA HIS A 206 -25.93 11.40 -3.44
C HIS A 206 -24.61 11.06 -2.74
N SER A 207 -24.70 10.55 -1.51
CA SER A 207 -23.58 9.99 -0.76
C SER A 207 -23.89 8.55 -0.36
N SER A 208 -22.92 7.65 -0.53
CA SER A 208 -23.03 6.25 -0.14
C SER A 208 -21.93 5.88 0.84
N ASN A 209 -22.24 4.99 1.78
CA ASN A 209 -21.27 4.36 2.69
C ASN A 209 -20.96 2.91 2.26
N GLU A 210 -21.35 2.51 1.05
CA GLU A 210 -20.97 1.21 0.50
C GLU A 210 -19.45 1.13 0.34
N LEU A 211 -18.88 -0.04 0.68
CA LEU A 211 -17.47 -0.30 0.42
C LEU A 211 -17.24 -0.43 -1.10
N VAL A 212 -16.47 0.50 -1.63
CA VAL A 212 -16.04 0.62 -3.04
C VAL A 212 -14.57 0.98 -3.07
N GLY A 213 -13.92 0.93 -4.24
CA GLY A 213 -12.53 1.36 -4.34
C GLY A 213 -12.14 1.88 -5.73
N PRO A 214 -10.91 2.40 -5.89
CA PRO A 214 -10.44 2.94 -7.16
C PRO A 214 -10.55 1.98 -8.35
N GLN A 215 -10.54 0.67 -8.12
CA GLN A 215 -10.77 -0.33 -9.16
C GLN A 215 -12.13 -0.20 -9.86
N ASP A 216 -13.12 0.42 -9.21
CA ASP A 216 -14.48 0.63 -9.73
C ASP A 216 -14.56 1.82 -10.71
N ILE A 217 -13.54 2.69 -10.75
CA ILE A 217 -13.54 3.91 -11.57
C ILE A 217 -13.64 3.59 -13.05
N ALA A 218 -12.77 2.71 -13.56
CA ALA A 218 -12.69 2.42 -14.99
C ALA A 218 -14.00 1.83 -15.52
N THR A 219 -14.58 0.86 -14.81
CA THR A 219 -15.87 0.27 -15.15
C THR A 219 -16.98 1.32 -15.11
N THR A 220 -17.01 2.17 -14.09
CA THR A 220 -18.03 3.21 -13.94
C THR A 220 -17.97 4.25 -15.06
N VAL A 221 -16.76 4.75 -15.40
CA VAL A 221 -16.56 5.71 -16.49
C VAL A 221 -16.92 5.12 -17.84
N ALA A 222 -16.51 3.87 -18.11
CA ALA A 222 -16.85 3.20 -19.37
C ALA A 222 -18.36 3.06 -19.56
N ASN A 223 -19.07 2.64 -18.50
CA ASN A 223 -20.53 2.55 -18.54
C ASN A 223 -21.19 3.91 -18.73
N TYR A 224 -20.72 4.95 -18.02
CA TYR A 224 -21.22 6.32 -18.16
C TYR A 224 -21.08 6.84 -19.60
N LEU A 225 -19.95 6.54 -20.27
CA LEU A 225 -19.68 6.96 -21.65
C LEU A 225 -20.31 6.05 -22.72
N GLY A 226 -20.91 4.91 -22.33
CA GLY A 226 -21.43 3.92 -23.27
C GLY A 226 -20.34 3.20 -24.08
N ILE A 227 -19.13 3.07 -23.53
CA ILE A 227 -18.00 2.37 -24.17
C ILE A 227 -17.67 1.07 -23.44
N THR A 228 -16.90 0.20 -24.09
CA THR A 228 -16.45 -1.05 -23.49
C THR A 228 -15.43 -0.78 -22.37
N PRO A 229 -15.59 -1.36 -21.17
CA PRO A 229 -14.58 -1.30 -20.12
C PRO A 229 -13.25 -1.95 -20.54
N PRO A 230 -12.11 -1.59 -19.93
CA PRO A 230 -10.85 -2.30 -20.12
C PRO A 230 -10.98 -3.80 -19.83
N GLU A 231 -10.31 -4.65 -20.62
CA GLU A 231 -10.51 -6.12 -20.65
C GLU A 231 -10.34 -6.82 -19.28
N ASP A 232 -9.44 -6.33 -18.42
CA ASP A 232 -9.17 -6.91 -17.09
C ASP A 232 -9.80 -6.12 -15.93
N SER A 233 -10.83 -5.30 -16.20
CA SER A 233 -11.50 -4.55 -15.14
C SER A 233 -12.26 -5.48 -14.20
N VAL A 234 -11.90 -5.44 -12.91
CA VAL A 234 -12.55 -6.22 -11.84
C VAL A 234 -13.57 -5.41 -11.04
N GLY A 235 -13.62 -4.09 -11.26
CA GLY A 235 -14.50 -3.19 -10.54
C GLY A 235 -15.94 -3.23 -11.05
N LYS A 236 -16.88 -2.81 -10.21
CA LYS A 236 -18.31 -2.71 -10.52
C LYS A 236 -18.67 -1.29 -10.99
N ASN A 237 -19.77 -1.18 -11.74
CA ASN A 237 -20.35 0.13 -12.06
C ASN A 237 -21.05 0.73 -10.82
N LEU A 238 -20.68 1.96 -10.46
CA LEU A 238 -21.22 2.68 -9.31
C LEU A 238 -22.34 3.66 -9.66
N LEU A 239 -22.45 4.07 -10.92
CA LEU A 239 -23.47 5.01 -11.39
C LEU A 239 -24.62 4.22 -12.02
N LYS A 240 -25.85 4.44 -11.54
CA LYS A 240 -27.07 3.89 -12.13
C LYS A 240 -27.75 4.91 -13.01
#